data_AF-A0A2G1NWC6-F1
#
_entry.id   AF-A0A2G1NWC6-F1
#
_cell.length_a   1.000
_cell.length_b   1.000
_cell.length_c   1.000
_cell.angle_alpha   90.00
_cell.angle_beta   90.00
_cell.angle_gamma   90.00
#
_symmetry.space_group_name_H-M   'P 1'
#
loop_
_entity.id
_entity.type
_entity.pdbx_description
1 polymer ?
#
loop_
_entity_poly.entity_id
_entity_poly.type
_entity_poly.pdbx_seq_one_letter_code
_entity_poly.pdbx_strand_id
1 'polypeptide(L)'
;MRALLPELYASSVGQFSFIFEGRTGGGLTIAEAMPMTAQRAWGNFTTLYYIAYAGMLYVGYRLFKESKPGTTLLLVWSIIILFIMLAQNRFAYYYAINVAKLEEAYNKNPADALKGIRIWHIIAVLIILAVFIYPPAEISIVKGITRGGSISEGYYEWHETMAWMRENTPDPGLDYYGTYEMPPPGEKYPYPETAYGVMSWWDYGHIITYWGHRIPNANPFQAGIGGGEGHAPGASTYLTAQSEEEANRVLDALGVNGKPGARYVASNAYMAYAIQPVFAEWNLDSVGYYTQIQVPDGGEMTTVTIPTEKYYNTMESRLHIYDGNGLKHYRLVHESTPNPHTRGGNMETQYKYIYNQVYGGNLKIEESGYAKLFEYVKGAKITGNAPDGTITITNTIQTNIGRTFTYTQTTEAVNGTYTLIVPYSTEGPLQEEGYTNFDTKPVGTYTLQTGDKTIKVSVPEEAVMKGETITVNLI
;
A
#
# COMPACT_ATOMS: atom_id res chain seq x y z
N MET A 1 22.29 -10.54 -33.84
CA MET A 1 21.79 -9.43 -33.00
C MET A 1 22.21 -9.62 -31.54
N ARG A 2 21.83 -10.72 -30.87
CA ARG A 2 22.21 -11.02 -29.46
C ARG A 2 23.70 -10.88 -29.10
N ALA A 3 24.61 -11.31 -29.99
CA ALA A 3 26.06 -11.23 -29.75
C ALA A 3 26.73 -9.95 -30.32
N LEU A 4 26.04 -9.24 -31.23
CA LEU A 4 26.62 -8.10 -31.98
C LEU A 4 26.11 -6.74 -31.46
N LEU A 5 24.88 -6.72 -30.94
CA LEU A 5 24.19 -5.56 -30.35
C LEU A 5 23.36 -6.07 -29.16
N PRO A 6 24.01 -6.48 -28.06
CA PRO A 6 23.34 -7.11 -26.93
C PRO A 6 22.29 -6.19 -26.28
N GLU A 7 22.56 -4.89 -26.21
CA GLU A 7 21.61 -3.89 -25.69
C GLU A 7 20.36 -3.77 -26.57
N LEU A 8 20.52 -3.70 -27.89
CA LEU A 8 19.39 -3.65 -28.83
C LEU A 8 18.58 -4.94 -28.83
N TYR A 9 19.24 -6.09 -28.65
CA TYR A 9 18.56 -7.38 -28.52
C TYR A 9 17.79 -7.48 -27.20
N ALA A 10 18.38 -7.03 -26.09
CA ALA A 10 17.73 -7.00 -24.79
C ALA A 10 16.51 -6.07 -24.78
N SER A 11 16.62 -4.88 -25.40
CA SER A 11 15.53 -3.91 -25.49
C SER A 11 14.41 -4.30 -26.47
N SER A 12 14.67 -5.23 -27.39
CA SER A 12 13.66 -5.72 -28.35
C SER A 12 13.10 -7.09 -27.96
N VAL A 13 13.91 -8.14 -28.08
CA VAL A 13 13.49 -9.53 -27.88
C VAL A 13 13.34 -9.84 -26.39
N GLY A 14 14.22 -9.31 -25.53
CA GLY A 14 14.12 -9.51 -24.07
C GLY A 14 12.84 -8.94 -23.47
N GLN A 15 12.42 -7.76 -23.93
CA GLN A 15 11.15 -7.12 -23.54
C GLN A 15 9.92 -7.92 -24.01
N PHE A 16 10.00 -8.59 -25.17
CA PHE A 16 8.92 -9.44 -25.66
C PHE A 16 8.79 -10.74 -24.87
N SER A 17 9.92 -11.37 -24.51
CA SER A 17 9.93 -12.58 -23.68
C SER A 17 9.34 -12.34 -22.29
N PHE A 18 9.62 -11.19 -21.68
CA PHE A 18 9.10 -10.77 -20.37
C PHE A 18 7.56 -10.73 -20.29
N ILE A 19 6.86 -10.58 -21.42
CA ILE A 19 5.39 -10.62 -21.48
C ILE A 19 4.89 -12.05 -21.19
N PHE A 20 5.62 -13.06 -21.65
CA PHE A 20 5.21 -14.47 -21.60
C PHE A 20 5.90 -15.25 -20.47
N GLU A 21 6.86 -14.65 -19.78
CA GLU A 21 7.48 -15.22 -18.59
C GLU A 21 6.55 -15.15 -17.38
N GLY A 22 6.36 -16.29 -16.71
CA GLY A 22 5.62 -16.37 -15.47
C GLY A 22 6.33 -15.62 -14.35
N ARG A 23 5.57 -14.83 -13.57
CA ARG A 23 6.09 -14.16 -12.37
C ARG A 23 6.37 -15.17 -11.26
N THR A 24 7.30 -14.82 -10.38
CA THR A 24 7.65 -15.58 -9.17
C THR A 24 7.71 -14.65 -7.96
N GLY A 25 7.61 -15.21 -6.75
CA GLY A 25 7.62 -14.46 -5.48
C GLY A 25 6.59 -13.33 -5.43
N GLY A 26 6.97 -12.18 -4.87
CA GLY A 26 6.12 -10.98 -4.82
C GLY A 26 5.58 -10.50 -6.18
N GLY A 27 6.24 -10.84 -7.29
CA GLY A 27 5.73 -10.54 -8.63
C GLY A 27 4.37 -11.18 -8.94
N LEU A 28 3.99 -12.25 -8.22
CA LEU A 28 2.70 -12.91 -8.33
C LEU A 28 1.54 -12.09 -7.75
N THR A 29 1.83 -11.16 -6.83
CA THR A 29 0.80 -10.33 -6.21
C THR A 29 0.44 -9.12 -7.07
N ILE A 30 1.16 -8.90 -8.17
CA ILE A 30 0.93 -7.79 -9.11
C ILE A 30 -0.30 -8.12 -9.96
N ALA A 31 -1.46 -7.60 -9.56
CA ALA A 31 -2.76 -7.99 -10.09
C ALA A 31 -2.87 -7.89 -11.63
N GLU A 32 -2.23 -6.88 -12.23
CA GLU A 32 -2.22 -6.59 -13.66
C GLU A 32 -1.17 -7.37 -14.46
N ALA A 33 -0.15 -7.92 -13.80
CA ALA A 33 0.82 -8.84 -14.43
C ALA A 33 0.29 -10.28 -14.54
N MET A 34 -0.77 -10.61 -13.81
CA MET A 34 -1.34 -11.96 -13.81
C MET A 34 -2.02 -12.31 -15.14
N PRO A 35 -2.04 -13.61 -15.52
CA PRO A 35 -2.73 -14.07 -16.72
C PRO A 35 -4.21 -13.67 -16.76
N MET A 36 -4.75 -13.52 -17.96
CA MET A 36 -6.17 -13.26 -18.15
C MET A 36 -6.97 -14.52 -17.83
N THR A 37 -7.93 -14.41 -16.91
CA THR A 37 -8.91 -15.47 -16.63
C THR A 37 -10.22 -15.18 -17.37
N ALA A 38 -11.05 -16.21 -17.58
CA ALA A 38 -12.36 -16.04 -18.20
C ALA A 38 -13.24 -15.03 -17.43
N GLN A 39 -13.17 -15.05 -16.09
CA GLN A 39 -13.89 -14.10 -15.23
C GLN A 39 -13.41 -12.65 -15.45
N ARG A 40 -12.11 -12.42 -15.58
CA ARG A 40 -11.56 -11.08 -15.85
C ARG A 40 -11.86 -10.61 -17.27
N ALA A 41 -11.76 -11.50 -18.26
CA ALA A 41 -12.13 -11.19 -19.64
C ALA A 41 -13.62 -10.79 -19.73
N TRP A 42 -14.49 -11.52 -19.03
CA TRP A 42 -15.90 -11.15 -18.90
C TRP A 42 -16.07 -9.79 -18.22
N GLY A 43 -15.38 -9.53 -17.12
CA GLY A 43 -15.41 -8.23 -16.44
C GLY A 43 -14.92 -7.08 -17.32
N ASN A 44 -13.97 -7.32 -18.23
CA ASN A 44 -13.40 -6.30 -19.12
C ASN A 44 -14.21 -6.05 -20.39
N PHE A 45 -14.71 -7.10 -21.02
CA PHE A 45 -15.27 -7.03 -22.37
C PHE A 45 -16.69 -7.59 -22.47
N THR A 46 -17.18 -8.26 -21.43
CA THR A 46 -18.52 -8.87 -21.37
C THR A 46 -18.77 -9.83 -22.54
N THR A 47 -19.88 -9.66 -23.27
CA THR A 47 -20.24 -10.46 -24.44
C THR A 47 -19.42 -10.12 -25.68
N LEU A 48 -18.82 -8.93 -25.77
CA LEU A 48 -17.97 -8.52 -26.90
C LEU A 48 -16.71 -9.38 -27.04
N TYR A 49 -16.23 -9.96 -25.93
CA TYR A 49 -15.12 -10.91 -25.94
C TYR A 49 -15.39 -12.10 -26.87
N TYR A 50 -16.60 -12.68 -26.76
CA TYR A 50 -17.00 -13.84 -27.55
C TYR A 50 -17.29 -13.46 -29.01
N ILE A 51 -17.87 -12.27 -29.24
CA ILE A 51 -18.08 -11.75 -30.59
C ILE A 51 -16.74 -11.55 -31.31
N ALA A 52 -15.72 -11.05 -30.62
CA ALA A 52 -14.41 -10.85 -31.22
C ALA A 52 -13.79 -12.18 -31.73
N TYR A 53 -13.97 -13.29 -31.02
CA TYR A 53 -13.56 -14.61 -31.51
C TYR A 53 -14.29 -15.03 -32.79
N ALA A 54 -15.62 -14.87 -32.81
CA ALA A 54 -16.41 -15.15 -34.00
C ALA A 54 -16.00 -14.25 -35.18
N GLY A 55 -15.72 -12.97 -34.90
CA GLY A 55 -15.18 -12.00 -35.86
C GLY A 55 -13.83 -12.42 -36.43
N MET A 56 -12.89 -12.89 -35.58
CA MET A 56 -11.59 -13.40 -36.03
C MET A 56 -11.73 -14.63 -36.93
N LEU A 57 -12.59 -15.59 -36.57
CA LEU A 57 -12.86 -16.77 -37.40
C LEU A 57 -13.48 -16.39 -38.75
N TYR A 58 -14.41 -15.44 -38.76
CA TYR A 58 -15.03 -14.94 -39.99
C TYR A 58 -14.04 -14.18 -40.88
N VAL A 59 -13.21 -13.31 -40.30
CA VAL A 59 -12.15 -12.59 -41.02
C VAL A 59 -11.14 -13.58 -41.60
N GLY A 60 -10.74 -14.60 -40.84
CA GLY A 60 -9.91 -15.70 -41.32
C GLY A 60 -10.54 -16.43 -42.52
N TYR A 61 -11.81 -16.81 -42.40
CA TYR A 61 -12.58 -17.42 -43.51
C TYR A 61 -12.62 -16.52 -44.75
N ARG A 62 -12.83 -15.21 -44.61
CA ARG A 62 -12.82 -14.29 -45.74
C ARG A 62 -11.46 -14.21 -46.41
N LEU A 63 -10.38 -14.21 -45.65
CA LEU A 63 -9.01 -14.20 -46.18
C LEU A 63 -8.68 -15.46 -46.99
N PHE A 64 -9.25 -16.63 -46.62
CA PHE A 64 -9.15 -17.84 -47.44
C PHE A 64 -9.84 -17.70 -48.81
N LYS A 65 -10.86 -16.84 -48.92
CA LYS A 65 -11.58 -16.59 -50.18
C LYS A 65 -11.00 -15.45 -51.00
N GLU A 66 -10.61 -14.36 -50.33
CA GLU A 66 -10.09 -13.15 -50.95
C GLU A 66 -9.07 -12.50 -50.02
N SER A 67 -7.79 -12.61 -50.37
CA SER A 67 -6.70 -12.07 -49.57
C SER A 67 -6.56 -10.56 -49.81
N LYS A 68 -6.92 -9.75 -48.80
CA LYS A 68 -6.75 -8.30 -48.80
C LYS A 68 -5.71 -7.89 -47.76
N PRO A 69 -4.65 -7.14 -48.13
CA PRO A 69 -3.59 -6.76 -47.20
C PRO A 69 -4.08 -6.12 -45.90
N GLY A 70 -5.07 -5.22 -45.96
CA GLY A 70 -5.63 -4.59 -44.77
C GLY A 70 -6.38 -5.55 -43.85
N THR A 71 -7.07 -6.55 -44.41
CA THR A 71 -7.78 -7.58 -43.64
C THR A 71 -6.80 -8.58 -43.01
N THR A 72 -5.71 -8.90 -43.71
CA THR A 72 -4.61 -9.72 -43.16
C THR A 72 -3.94 -9.04 -41.99
N LEU A 73 -3.61 -7.74 -42.12
CA LEU A 73 -3.02 -6.96 -41.04
C LEU A 73 -3.92 -6.93 -39.80
N LEU A 74 -5.23 -6.67 -39.98
CA LEU A 74 -6.20 -6.68 -38.88
C LEU A 74 -6.23 -8.01 -38.14
N LEU A 75 -6.24 -9.15 -38.87
CA LEU A 75 -6.26 -10.46 -38.25
C LEU A 75 -4.96 -10.75 -37.48
N VAL A 76 -3.81 -10.52 -38.10
CA VAL A 76 -2.49 -10.77 -37.48
C VAL A 76 -2.31 -9.91 -36.22
N TRP A 77 -2.62 -8.62 -36.32
CA TRP A 77 -2.58 -7.70 -35.19
C TRP A 77 -3.52 -8.15 -34.07
N SER A 78 -4.75 -8.57 -34.39
CA SER A 78 -5.72 -9.03 -33.39
C SER A 78 -5.29 -10.30 -32.67
N ILE A 79 -4.69 -11.25 -33.39
CA ILE A 79 -4.14 -12.48 -32.81
C ILE A 79 -2.97 -12.14 -31.86
N ILE A 80 -2.05 -11.28 -32.27
CA ILE A 80 -0.91 -10.88 -31.44
C ILE A 80 -1.38 -10.20 -30.15
N ILE A 81 -2.27 -9.22 -30.25
CA ILE A 81 -2.78 -8.50 -29.07
C ILE A 81 -3.60 -9.42 -28.16
N LEU A 82 -4.37 -10.36 -28.72
CA LEU A 82 -5.04 -11.39 -27.93
C LEU A 82 -4.05 -12.21 -27.11
N PHE A 83 -2.98 -12.73 -27.72
CA PHE A 83 -1.99 -13.54 -27.00
C PHE A 83 -1.28 -12.74 -25.90
N ILE A 84 -0.94 -11.49 -26.16
CA ILE A 84 -0.32 -10.59 -25.17
C ILE A 84 -1.27 -10.32 -24.00
N MET A 85 -2.56 -10.08 -24.28
CA MET A 85 -3.59 -9.89 -23.25
C MET A 85 -3.87 -11.16 -22.45
N LEU A 86 -3.87 -12.33 -23.09
CA LEU A 86 -4.00 -13.61 -22.40
C LEU A 86 -2.82 -13.85 -21.45
N ALA A 87 -1.62 -13.46 -21.85
CA ALA A 87 -0.41 -13.56 -21.03
C ALA A 87 -0.46 -12.63 -19.81
N GLN A 88 -0.86 -11.35 -19.97
CA GLN A 88 -0.96 -10.39 -18.87
C GLN A 88 -2.17 -9.45 -19.00
N ASN A 89 -2.95 -9.32 -17.92
CA ASN A 89 -4.16 -8.50 -17.88
C ASN A 89 -3.92 -7.01 -18.21
N ARG A 90 -2.73 -6.47 -17.93
CA ARG A 90 -2.37 -5.07 -18.22
C ARG A 90 -2.54 -4.68 -19.68
N PHE A 91 -2.49 -5.62 -20.62
CA PHE A 91 -2.63 -5.32 -22.05
C PHE A 91 -4.08 -5.38 -22.56
N ALA A 92 -5.06 -5.58 -21.67
CA ALA A 92 -6.47 -5.67 -22.04
C ALA A 92 -6.99 -4.44 -22.81
N TYR A 93 -6.52 -3.24 -22.46
CA TYR A 93 -6.97 -2.02 -23.15
C TYR A 93 -6.54 -1.96 -24.62
N TYR A 94 -5.43 -2.60 -25.00
CA TYR A 94 -5.05 -2.71 -26.41
C TYR A 94 -6.04 -3.59 -27.19
N TYR A 95 -6.47 -4.70 -26.58
CA TYR A 95 -7.42 -5.62 -27.23
C TYR A 95 -8.80 -5.01 -27.41
N ALA A 96 -9.18 -4.01 -26.60
CA ALA A 96 -10.47 -3.33 -26.73
C ALA A 96 -10.68 -2.73 -28.14
N ILE A 97 -9.61 -2.23 -28.76
CA ILE A 97 -9.67 -1.67 -30.12
C ILE A 97 -9.92 -2.77 -31.15
N ASN A 98 -9.26 -3.92 -31.01
CA ASN A 98 -9.43 -5.08 -31.88
C ASN A 98 -10.87 -5.62 -31.79
N VAL A 99 -11.41 -5.72 -30.59
CA VAL A 99 -12.80 -6.14 -30.35
C VAL A 99 -13.78 -5.22 -31.09
N ALA A 100 -13.62 -3.90 -30.95
CA ALA A 100 -14.48 -2.93 -31.63
C ALA A 100 -14.36 -2.99 -33.17
N LYS A 101 -13.15 -3.20 -33.72
CA LYS A 101 -12.94 -3.28 -35.18
C LYS A 101 -13.38 -4.59 -35.80
N LEU A 102 -13.30 -5.70 -35.06
CA LEU A 102 -13.77 -7.00 -35.54
C LEU A 102 -15.30 -7.09 -35.61
N GLU A 103 -16.01 -6.29 -34.81
CA GLU A 103 -17.45 -6.08 -34.94
C GLU A 103 -17.80 -5.39 -36.27
N GLU A 104 -17.07 -4.31 -36.62
CA GLU A 104 -17.28 -3.52 -37.85
C GLU A 104 -16.95 -4.30 -39.14
N ALA A 105 -16.12 -5.35 -39.06
CA ALA A 105 -15.79 -6.22 -40.20
C ALA A 105 -17.00 -7.01 -40.74
N TYR A 106 -18.13 -7.01 -40.01
CA TYR A 106 -19.42 -7.53 -40.44
C TYR A 106 -20.16 -6.51 -41.35
N ASN A 107 -19.58 -6.18 -42.50
CA ASN A 107 -20.20 -5.24 -43.42
C ASN A 107 -21.09 -5.99 -44.44
N LYS A 108 -22.41 -6.03 -44.19
CA LYS A 108 -23.42 -6.25 -45.22
C LYS A 108 -24.11 -4.93 -45.53
N ASN A 109 -24.31 -4.67 -46.82
CA ASN A 109 -24.99 -3.47 -47.31
C ASN A 109 -26.37 -3.32 -46.61
N PRO A 110 -26.64 -2.23 -45.88
CA PRO A 110 -27.84 -2.11 -45.05
C PRO A 110 -29.14 -2.22 -45.87
N ALA A 111 -29.10 -1.87 -47.16
CA ALA A 111 -30.22 -1.98 -48.09
C ALA A 111 -30.65 -3.42 -48.41
N ASP A 112 -29.75 -4.41 -48.33
CA ASP A 112 -30.07 -5.82 -48.58
C ASP A 112 -30.65 -6.52 -47.34
N ALA A 113 -30.33 -6.03 -46.13
CA ALA A 113 -30.88 -6.54 -44.87
C ALA A 113 -32.35 -6.14 -44.64
N LEU A 114 -32.83 -5.11 -45.34
CA LEU A 114 -34.18 -4.55 -45.19
C LEU A 114 -35.24 -5.27 -46.03
N LYS A 115 -34.87 -6.12 -46.99
CA LYS A 115 -35.83 -6.86 -47.83
C LYS A 115 -36.27 -8.15 -47.13
N GLY A 116 -37.57 -8.27 -46.82
CA GLY A 116 -38.18 -9.51 -46.28
C GLY A 116 -38.28 -9.60 -44.74
N ILE A 117 -38.19 -8.46 -44.04
CA ILE A 117 -38.27 -8.40 -42.57
C ILE A 117 -39.63 -8.90 -42.07
N ARG A 118 -39.63 -10.07 -41.43
CA ARG A 118 -40.72 -10.62 -40.60
C ARG A 118 -40.53 -10.23 -39.13
N ILE A 119 -41.60 -10.28 -38.32
CA ILE A 119 -41.57 -9.95 -36.89
C ILE A 119 -40.47 -10.68 -36.09
N TRP A 120 -40.13 -11.92 -36.47
CA TRP A 120 -39.04 -12.69 -35.86
C TRP A 120 -37.65 -12.08 -36.05
N HIS A 121 -37.42 -11.30 -37.12
CA HIS A 121 -36.16 -10.58 -37.32
C HIS A 121 -36.06 -9.36 -36.42
N ILE A 122 -37.19 -8.67 -36.15
CA ILE A 122 -37.25 -7.57 -35.18
C ILE A 122 -36.97 -8.11 -33.77
N ILE A 123 -37.59 -9.24 -33.41
CA ILE A 123 -37.33 -9.92 -32.14
C ILE A 123 -35.87 -10.36 -32.05
N ALA A 124 -35.30 -10.95 -33.11
CA ALA A 124 -33.89 -11.34 -33.14
C ALA A 124 -32.95 -10.13 -32.97
N VAL A 125 -33.23 -8.99 -33.60
CA VAL A 125 -32.45 -7.75 -33.43
C VAL A 125 -32.58 -7.24 -32.00
N LEU A 126 -33.77 -7.20 -31.41
CA LEU A 126 -33.98 -6.79 -30.03
C LEU A 126 -33.24 -7.71 -29.04
N ILE A 127 -33.25 -9.02 -29.28
CA ILE A 127 -32.46 -9.99 -28.50
C ILE A 127 -30.97 -9.73 -28.68
N ILE A 128 -30.50 -9.45 -29.90
CA ILE A 128 -29.09 -9.13 -30.14
C ILE A 128 -28.69 -7.85 -29.40
N LEU A 129 -29.49 -6.78 -29.47
CA LEU A 129 -29.23 -5.54 -28.73
C LEU A 129 -29.22 -5.79 -27.21
N ALA A 130 -30.18 -6.56 -26.70
CA ALA A 130 -30.31 -6.85 -25.27
C ALA A 130 -29.20 -7.77 -24.73
N VAL A 131 -28.68 -8.70 -25.54
CA VAL A 131 -27.66 -9.66 -25.11
C VAL A 131 -26.24 -9.14 -25.38
N PHE A 132 -26.03 -8.45 -26.51
CA PHE A 132 -24.69 -8.11 -26.98
C PHE A 132 -24.31 -6.63 -26.80
N ILE A 133 -25.27 -5.72 -26.66
CA ILE A 133 -24.99 -4.27 -26.54
C ILE A 133 -25.34 -3.72 -25.17
N TYR A 134 -26.45 -4.17 -24.56
CA TYR A 134 -26.86 -3.69 -23.24
C TYR A 134 -25.86 -4.02 -22.12
N PRO A 135 -25.35 -5.27 -21.95
CA PRO A 135 -24.39 -5.58 -20.89
C PRO A 135 -23.04 -4.84 -21.00
N PRO A 136 -22.41 -4.71 -22.19
CA PRO A 136 -21.20 -3.89 -22.32
C PRO A 136 -21.45 -2.41 -22.06
N ALA A 137 -22.59 -1.86 -22.48
CA ALA A 137 -22.91 -0.45 -22.26
C ALA A 137 -23.08 -0.13 -20.76
N GLU A 138 -23.80 -0.97 -20.03
CA GLU A 138 -24.00 -0.82 -18.58
C GLU A 138 -22.67 -0.91 -17.82
N ILE A 139 -21.86 -1.95 -18.08
CA ILE A 139 -20.56 -2.13 -17.43
C ILE A 139 -19.59 -0.98 -17.79
N SER A 140 -19.66 -0.45 -19.01
CA SER A 140 -18.84 0.70 -19.42
C SER A 140 -19.21 1.98 -18.67
N ILE A 141 -20.51 2.23 -18.44
CA ILE A 141 -20.98 3.36 -17.63
C ILE A 141 -20.48 3.23 -16.19
N VAL A 142 -20.64 2.05 -15.58
CA VAL A 142 -20.19 1.77 -14.21
C VAL A 142 -18.66 1.92 -14.09
N LYS A 143 -17.90 1.39 -15.05
CA LYS A 143 -16.43 1.55 -15.09
C LYS A 143 -15.99 2.98 -15.36
N GLY A 144 -16.76 3.75 -16.13
CA GLY A 144 -16.46 5.16 -16.42
C GLY A 144 -16.61 6.07 -15.21
N ILE A 145 -17.47 5.71 -14.24
CA ILE A 145 -17.71 6.50 -13.01
C ILE A 145 -16.93 5.99 -11.79
N THR A 146 -16.36 4.78 -11.85
CA THR A 146 -15.61 4.18 -10.74
C THR A 146 -14.11 4.50 -10.87
N ARG A 147 -13.49 4.94 -9.76
CA ARG A 147 -12.03 5.10 -9.68
C ARG A 147 -11.41 3.72 -9.44
N GLY A 148 -10.39 3.35 -10.21
CA GLY A 148 -9.61 2.14 -10.00
C GLY A 148 -8.27 2.40 -9.30
N GLY A 149 -7.62 1.34 -8.80
CA GLY A 149 -6.29 1.41 -8.19
C GLY A 149 -6.30 1.32 -6.66
N SER A 150 -5.11 1.31 -6.05
CA SER A 150 -4.91 1.24 -4.59
C SER A 150 -5.36 2.50 -3.85
N ILE A 151 -5.49 3.63 -4.55
CA ILE A 151 -5.88 4.95 -4.02
C ILE A 151 -7.39 5.19 -4.16
N SER A 152 -8.11 4.38 -4.95
CA SER A 152 -9.54 4.65 -5.20
C SER A 152 -10.38 4.56 -3.94
N GLU A 153 -10.05 3.61 -3.08
CA GLU A 153 -10.58 3.50 -1.73
C GLU A 153 -9.67 4.29 -0.79
N GLY A 154 -10.26 5.17 0.03
CA GLY A 154 -9.47 6.06 0.88
C GLY A 154 -8.90 7.29 0.17
N TYR A 155 -9.39 7.64 -1.04
CA TYR A 155 -8.88 8.77 -1.82
C TYR A 155 -8.86 10.07 -1.03
N TYR A 156 -9.96 10.39 -0.34
CA TYR A 156 -10.11 11.67 0.37
C TYR A 156 -9.22 11.70 1.60
N GLU A 157 -9.13 10.58 2.30
CA GLU A 157 -8.32 10.37 3.50
C GLU A 157 -6.83 10.48 3.18
N TRP A 158 -6.38 9.85 2.10
CA TRP A 158 -5.01 10.01 1.62
C TRP A 158 -4.71 11.43 1.14
N HIS A 159 -5.61 12.03 0.38
CA HIS A 159 -5.42 13.39 -0.13
C HIS A 159 -5.32 14.39 1.03
N GLU A 160 -6.20 14.28 2.02
CA GLU A 160 -6.19 15.11 3.23
C GLU A 160 -4.90 14.93 4.03
N THR A 161 -4.51 13.69 4.35
CA THR A 161 -3.28 13.40 5.11
C THR A 161 -2.02 13.85 4.37
N MET A 162 -1.96 13.70 3.04
CA MET A 162 -0.82 14.18 2.24
C MET A 162 -0.78 15.70 2.13
N ALA A 163 -1.94 16.36 1.99
CA ALA A 163 -2.00 17.82 2.05
C ALA A 163 -1.56 18.33 3.42
N TRP A 164 -1.96 17.66 4.51
CA TRP A 164 -1.49 17.97 5.85
C TRP A 164 0.04 17.82 5.96
N MET A 165 0.60 16.70 5.46
CA MET A 165 2.05 16.46 5.45
C MET A 165 2.80 17.60 4.77
N ARG A 166 2.32 18.03 3.60
CA ARG A 166 2.96 19.09 2.81
C ARG A 166 3.11 20.38 3.61
N GLU A 167 2.08 20.75 4.36
CA GLU A 167 2.01 22.03 5.08
C GLU A 167 2.59 21.98 6.50
N ASN A 168 2.67 20.79 7.13
CA ASN A 168 3.03 20.65 8.56
C ASN A 168 4.35 19.91 8.82
N THR A 169 5.02 19.41 7.80
CA THR A 169 6.36 18.80 7.93
C THR A 169 7.44 19.68 7.31
N PRO A 170 8.69 19.63 7.79
CA PRO A 170 9.77 20.46 7.25
C PRO A 170 10.02 20.24 5.75
N ASP A 171 10.48 21.25 5.04
CA ASP A 171 10.85 21.08 3.63
C ASP A 171 12.07 20.13 3.51
N PRO A 172 12.06 19.15 2.58
CA PRO A 172 13.18 18.23 2.39
C PRO A 172 14.40 18.86 1.68
N GLY A 173 14.36 20.15 1.34
CA GLY A 173 15.44 20.88 0.67
C GLY A 173 15.58 20.59 -0.82
N LEU A 174 14.59 19.93 -1.43
CA LEU A 174 14.56 19.65 -2.87
C LEU A 174 13.37 20.36 -3.51
N ASP A 175 13.67 21.24 -4.47
CA ASP A 175 12.65 21.98 -5.22
C ASP A 175 11.81 21.03 -6.08
N TYR A 176 10.52 20.92 -5.80
CA TYR A 176 9.62 20.05 -6.56
C TYR A 176 9.65 20.31 -8.08
N TYR A 177 9.89 21.56 -8.52
CA TYR A 177 10.00 21.92 -9.93
C TYR A 177 11.45 22.09 -10.42
N GLY A 178 12.40 21.68 -9.59
CA GLY A 178 13.84 21.76 -9.87
C GLY A 178 14.25 20.89 -11.05
N THR A 179 15.40 21.22 -11.62
CA THR A 179 16.08 20.37 -12.62
C THR A 179 17.15 19.56 -11.92
N TYR A 180 17.19 18.25 -12.21
CA TYR A 180 18.05 17.31 -11.52
C TYR A 180 18.92 16.53 -12.49
N GLU A 181 20.20 16.38 -12.15
CA GLU A 181 21.14 15.56 -12.92
C GLU A 181 21.09 14.12 -12.42
N MET A 182 21.06 13.18 -13.36
CA MET A 182 21.11 11.76 -13.03
C MET A 182 22.52 11.42 -12.51
N PRO A 183 22.65 10.80 -11.33
CA PRO A 183 23.94 10.39 -10.80
C PRO A 183 24.55 9.29 -11.69
N PRO A 184 25.89 9.12 -11.67
CA PRO A 184 26.54 8.02 -12.36
C PRO A 184 25.93 6.65 -11.99
N PRO A 185 25.94 5.67 -12.92
CA PRO A 185 25.40 4.35 -12.63
C PRO A 185 26.00 3.72 -11.37
N GLY A 186 25.14 3.35 -10.42
CA GLY A 186 25.54 2.73 -9.15
C GLY A 186 25.77 3.71 -7.99
N GLU A 187 25.78 5.02 -8.24
CA GLU A 187 25.90 6.03 -7.20
C GLU A 187 24.52 6.49 -6.68
N LYS A 188 24.46 6.83 -5.39
CA LYS A 188 23.26 7.44 -4.81
C LYS A 188 23.15 8.90 -5.27
N TYR A 189 21.92 9.39 -5.40
CA TYR A 189 21.68 10.80 -5.65
C TYR A 189 22.23 11.65 -4.49
N PRO A 190 22.95 12.77 -4.74
CA PRO A 190 23.54 13.62 -3.71
C PRO A 190 22.46 14.51 -3.07
N TYR A 191 21.66 13.92 -2.18
CA TYR A 191 20.62 14.63 -1.45
C TYR A 191 21.20 15.71 -0.52
N PRO A 192 20.52 16.87 -0.37
CA PRO A 192 20.91 17.87 0.61
C PRO A 192 20.81 17.33 2.04
N GLU A 193 21.50 17.97 2.99
CA GLU A 193 21.48 17.57 4.40
C GLU A 193 20.06 17.60 5.00
N THR A 194 19.18 18.47 4.53
CA THR A 194 17.78 18.56 5.00
C THR A 194 16.88 17.45 4.47
N ALA A 195 17.31 16.68 3.48
CA ALA A 195 16.48 15.65 2.86
C ALA A 195 16.15 14.51 3.81
N TYR A 196 14.93 14.00 3.64
CA TYR A 196 14.44 12.82 4.34
C TYR A 196 13.42 12.08 3.45
N GLY A 197 13.31 10.77 3.66
CA GLY A 197 12.33 9.93 2.99
C GLY A 197 11.01 9.80 3.76
N VAL A 198 9.99 9.33 3.06
CA VAL A 198 8.71 8.87 3.59
C VAL A 198 8.54 7.41 3.23
N MET A 199 8.52 6.55 4.25
CA MET A 199 8.33 5.12 4.10
C MET A 199 6.83 4.81 3.98
N SER A 200 6.47 4.03 2.97
CA SER A 200 5.12 3.50 2.78
C SER A 200 5.19 2.34 1.80
N TRP A 201 4.05 1.69 1.54
CA TRP A 201 3.97 0.72 0.46
C TRP A 201 4.14 1.38 -0.93
N TRP A 202 4.73 0.65 -1.88
CA TRP A 202 5.12 1.20 -3.19
C TRP A 202 3.94 1.78 -3.98
N ASP A 203 2.73 1.26 -3.77
CA ASP A 203 1.47 1.78 -4.32
C ASP A 203 1.26 3.29 -4.10
N TYR A 204 1.82 3.85 -3.02
CA TYR A 204 1.53 5.22 -2.56
C TYR A 204 2.64 6.23 -2.86
N GLY A 205 3.77 5.80 -3.43
CA GLY A 205 4.91 6.71 -3.64
C GLY A 205 4.58 7.93 -4.52
N HIS A 206 3.74 7.76 -5.54
CA HIS A 206 3.32 8.89 -6.38
C HIS A 206 2.48 9.91 -5.63
N ILE A 207 1.60 9.51 -4.70
CA ILE A 207 0.78 10.47 -3.95
C ILE A 207 1.57 11.18 -2.87
N ILE A 208 2.56 10.50 -2.26
CA ILE A 208 3.52 11.12 -1.35
C ILE A 208 4.31 12.22 -2.07
N THR A 209 4.73 11.94 -3.31
CA THR A 209 5.42 12.92 -4.15
C THR A 209 4.48 14.05 -4.55
N TYR A 210 3.33 13.71 -5.13
CA TYR A 210 2.47 14.67 -5.83
C TYR A 210 1.60 15.53 -4.89
N TRP A 211 1.04 14.94 -3.83
CA TRP A 211 0.24 15.69 -2.84
C TRP A 211 1.08 16.12 -1.66
N GLY A 212 1.93 15.22 -1.14
CA GLY A 212 2.77 15.49 0.02
C GLY A 212 3.98 16.37 -0.28
N HIS A 213 4.42 16.45 -1.55
CA HIS A 213 5.68 17.11 -1.92
C HIS A 213 6.85 16.59 -1.08
N ARG A 214 6.89 15.28 -0.82
CA ARG A 214 7.96 14.58 -0.09
C ARG A 214 8.52 13.43 -0.89
N ILE A 215 9.66 12.90 -0.45
CA ILE A 215 10.43 11.89 -1.19
C ILE A 215 10.01 10.49 -0.72
N PRO A 216 9.32 9.68 -1.54
CA PRO A 216 8.93 8.34 -1.14
C PRO A 216 10.13 7.37 -1.19
N ASN A 217 10.21 6.43 -0.23
CA ASN A 217 11.21 5.36 -0.29
C ASN A 217 10.89 4.29 -1.35
N ALA A 218 9.61 4.08 -1.65
CA ALA A 218 9.14 3.12 -2.64
C ALA A 218 8.05 3.73 -3.52
N ASN A 219 7.94 3.32 -4.79
CA ASN A 219 7.00 3.95 -5.73
C ASN A 219 6.36 2.98 -6.74
N PRO A 220 5.28 3.40 -7.44
CA PRO A 220 4.55 2.58 -8.41
C PRO A 220 5.36 2.04 -9.60
N PHE A 221 6.62 2.46 -9.78
CA PHE A 221 7.54 1.82 -10.72
C PHE A 221 8.17 0.53 -10.17
N GLN A 222 7.70 0.05 -9.01
CA GLN A 222 8.21 -1.12 -8.28
C GLN A 222 9.65 -0.95 -7.81
N ALA A 223 10.09 0.31 -7.64
CA ALA A 223 11.37 0.65 -7.04
C ALA A 223 11.22 0.81 -5.52
N GLY A 224 12.28 0.46 -4.78
CA GLY A 224 12.33 0.65 -3.31
C GLY A 224 11.51 -0.37 -2.51
N ILE A 225 10.97 -1.42 -3.15
CA ILE A 225 10.21 -2.47 -2.44
C ILE A 225 11.13 -3.26 -1.49
N GLY A 226 12.35 -3.61 -1.90
CA GLY A 226 13.21 -4.51 -1.13
C GLY A 226 12.71 -5.95 -1.12
N GLY A 227 13.27 -6.79 -0.24
CA GLY A 227 12.92 -8.19 -0.07
C GLY A 227 13.72 -9.16 -0.96
N GLY A 228 13.08 -10.23 -1.42
CA GLY A 228 13.73 -11.36 -2.09
C GLY A 228 14.57 -12.24 -1.15
N GLU A 229 15.28 -13.23 -1.71
CA GLU A 229 16.07 -14.20 -0.92
C GLU A 229 17.14 -13.55 -0.05
N GLY A 230 17.65 -12.38 -0.47
CA GLY A 230 18.64 -11.60 0.28
C GLY A 230 18.03 -10.62 1.28
N HIS A 231 16.70 -10.54 1.41
CA HIS A 231 15.98 -9.59 2.27
C HIS A 231 16.51 -8.15 2.11
N ALA A 232 16.62 -7.68 0.86
CA ALA A 232 17.19 -6.37 0.57
C ALA A 232 16.38 -5.25 1.26
N PRO A 233 17.02 -4.24 1.87
CA PRO A 233 16.31 -3.16 2.54
C PRO A 233 15.32 -2.43 1.62
N GLY A 234 14.10 -2.22 2.11
CA GLY A 234 13.01 -1.56 1.38
C GLY A 234 11.68 -1.63 2.14
N ALA A 235 10.61 -1.18 1.48
CA ALA A 235 9.27 -1.15 2.06
C ALA A 235 8.77 -2.51 2.58
N SER A 236 9.00 -3.62 1.85
CA SER A 236 8.57 -4.96 2.26
C SER A 236 9.24 -5.40 3.56
N THR A 237 10.57 -5.31 3.63
CA THR A 237 11.35 -5.66 4.83
C THR A 237 11.04 -4.75 6.02
N TYR A 238 10.79 -3.45 5.78
CA TYR A 238 10.44 -2.52 6.84
C TYR A 238 9.05 -2.84 7.43
N LEU A 239 8.04 -2.97 6.57
CA LEU A 239 6.64 -3.17 7.00
C LEU A 239 6.43 -4.55 7.64
N THR A 240 7.22 -5.55 7.26
CA THR A 240 7.14 -6.92 7.81
C THR A 240 8.07 -7.19 8.99
N ALA A 241 8.97 -6.25 9.31
CA ALA A 241 9.88 -6.38 10.44
C ALA A 241 9.13 -6.74 11.74
N GLN A 242 9.65 -7.70 12.48
CA GLN A 242 8.99 -8.28 13.67
C GLN A 242 9.31 -7.49 14.96
N SER A 243 10.19 -6.49 14.87
CA SER A 243 10.60 -5.62 15.97
C SER A 243 10.90 -4.21 15.46
N GLU A 244 10.79 -3.22 16.36
CA GLU A 244 11.17 -1.83 16.05
C GLU A 244 12.66 -1.74 15.69
N GLU A 245 13.51 -2.49 16.38
CA GLU A 245 14.95 -2.53 16.11
C GLU A 245 15.27 -3.09 14.73
N GLU A 246 14.51 -4.08 14.25
CA GLU A 246 14.65 -4.60 12.88
C GLU A 246 14.18 -3.58 11.84
N ALA A 247 13.04 -2.93 12.06
CA ALA A 247 12.54 -1.88 11.18
C ALA A 247 13.54 -0.71 11.07
N ASN A 248 14.15 -0.31 12.19
CA ASN A 248 15.17 0.74 12.23
C ASN A 248 16.42 0.35 11.45
N ARG A 249 16.89 -0.91 11.54
CA ARG A 249 18.02 -1.39 10.72
C ARG A 249 17.75 -1.27 9.21
N VAL A 250 16.50 -1.47 8.78
CA VAL A 250 16.12 -1.28 7.38
C VAL A 250 16.23 0.20 7.00
N LEU A 251 15.72 1.12 7.83
CA LEU A 251 15.87 2.55 7.57
C LEU A 251 17.33 2.99 7.57
N ASP A 252 18.14 2.51 8.52
CA ASP A 252 19.57 2.83 8.59
C ASP A 252 20.32 2.39 7.31
N ALA A 253 19.99 1.21 6.78
CA ALA A 253 20.58 0.71 5.54
C ALA A 253 20.16 1.53 4.30
N LEU A 254 18.94 2.06 4.31
CA LEU A 254 18.44 2.97 3.26
C LEU A 254 18.97 4.40 3.42
N GLY A 255 19.59 4.71 4.55
CA GLY A 255 20.03 6.04 4.95
C GLY A 255 20.96 6.74 3.95
N VAL A 256 20.88 8.07 3.97
CA VAL A 256 21.79 9.00 3.30
C VAL A 256 22.23 10.05 4.32
N ASN A 257 23.43 10.60 4.17
CA ASN A 257 23.99 11.64 5.04
C ASN A 257 23.95 11.27 6.56
N GLY A 258 24.15 9.99 6.88
CA GLY A 258 24.14 9.49 8.26
C GLY A 258 22.77 9.56 8.97
N LYS A 259 21.68 9.76 8.22
CA LYS A 259 20.30 9.78 8.72
C LYS A 259 19.56 8.50 8.30
N PRO A 260 18.54 8.08 9.06
CA PRO A 260 17.64 7.01 8.63
C PRO A 260 17.02 7.33 7.27
N GLY A 261 16.78 6.30 6.46
CA GLY A 261 16.23 6.43 5.11
C GLY A 261 14.83 7.05 5.05
N ALA A 262 14.13 7.15 6.19
CA ALA A 262 12.86 7.84 6.30
C ALA A 262 12.76 8.61 7.62
N ARG A 263 12.19 9.83 7.57
CA ARG A 263 11.75 10.57 8.75
C ARG A 263 10.27 10.34 9.03
N TYR A 264 9.48 10.01 8.01
CA TYR A 264 8.06 9.74 8.19
C TYR A 264 7.66 8.38 7.66
N VAL A 265 6.58 7.84 8.22
CA VAL A 265 5.99 6.58 7.77
C VAL A 265 4.50 6.81 7.56
N ALA A 266 4.03 6.57 6.35
CA ALA A 266 2.63 6.69 5.98
C ALA A 266 2.02 5.30 5.85
N SER A 267 0.97 5.03 6.62
CA SER A 267 0.24 3.75 6.65
C SER A 267 -1.25 3.99 6.48
N ASN A 268 -1.98 3.00 5.99
CA ASN A 268 -3.44 3.05 5.91
C ASN A 268 -4.11 1.72 6.30
N ALA A 269 -5.43 1.75 6.45
CA ALA A 269 -6.21 0.57 6.85
C ALA A 269 -6.10 -0.58 5.83
N TYR A 270 -5.98 -0.29 4.53
CA TYR A 270 -5.77 -1.34 3.51
C TYR A 270 -4.44 -2.07 3.73
N MET A 271 -3.35 -1.33 3.98
CA MET A 271 -2.03 -1.85 4.34
C MET A 271 -2.12 -2.70 5.61
N ALA A 272 -2.74 -2.14 6.64
CA ALA A 272 -2.80 -2.73 7.97
C ALA A 272 -3.64 -3.98 8.08
N TYR A 273 -4.74 -4.08 7.33
CA TYR A 273 -5.73 -5.15 7.52
C TYR A 273 -5.87 -6.09 6.32
N ALA A 274 -5.57 -5.64 5.10
CA ALA A 274 -5.86 -6.40 3.88
C ALA A 274 -4.63 -6.92 3.13
N ILE A 275 -3.49 -6.21 3.18
CA ILE A 275 -2.34 -6.53 2.31
C ILE A 275 -1.01 -6.77 3.02
N GLN A 276 -0.96 -6.89 4.35
CA GLN A 276 0.29 -7.30 5.02
C GLN A 276 0.94 -8.58 4.44
N PRO A 277 0.19 -9.65 4.10
CA PRO A 277 0.77 -10.84 3.47
C PRO A 277 1.40 -10.54 2.11
N VAL A 278 0.92 -9.53 1.40
CA VAL A 278 1.52 -9.08 0.13
C VAL A 278 2.93 -8.57 0.39
N PHE A 279 3.15 -7.75 1.41
CA PHE A 279 4.49 -7.29 1.78
C PHE A 279 5.42 -8.47 2.06
N ALA A 280 4.90 -9.47 2.77
CA ALA A 280 5.63 -10.68 3.12
C ALA A 280 5.94 -11.57 1.91
N GLU A 281 5.08 -11.65 0.89
CA GLU A 281 5.38 -12.33 -0.38
C GLU A 281 6.57 -11.69 -1.12
N TRP A 282 6.67 -10.36 -1.10
CA TRP A 282 7.84 -9.65 -1.64
C TRP A 282 9.10 -9.91 -0.83
N ASN A 283 8.95 -10.10 0.49
CA ASN A 283 10.03 -10.46 1.39
C ASN A 283 10.33 -11.96 1.47
N LEU A 284 9.60 -12.81 0.72
CA LEU A 284 9.65 -14.28 0.80
C LEU A 284 9.45 -14.84 2.23
N ASP A 285 8.61 -14.16 3.04
CA ASP A 285 8.31 -14.51 4.44
C ASP A 285 6.80 -14.59 4.72
N SER A 286 5.99 -14.96 3.72
CA SER A 286 4.51 -14.95 3.84
C SER A 286 3.91 -16.08 4.68
N VAL A 287 4.72 -17.07 5.07
CA VAL A 287 4.24 -18.22 5.85
C VAL A 287 3.89 -17.82 7.29
N GLY A 288 2.75 -18.31 7.77
CA GLY A 288 2.36 -18.19 9.18
C GLY A 288 1.67 -16.87 9.55
N TYR A 289 1.23 -16.05 8.60
CA TYR A 289 0.43 -14.85 8.87
C TYR A 289 -1.02 -15.14 9.30
N TYR A 290 -1.57 -16.29 8.89
CA TYR A 290 -2.92 -16.72 9.25
C TYR A 290 -2.92 -18.16 9.74
N THR A 291 -3.90 -18.47 10.59
CA THR A 291 -4.19 -19.83 11.05
C THR A 291 -5.70 -20.07 11.05
N GLN A 292 -6.11 -21.33 11.09
CA GLN A 292 -7.51 -21.71 11.18
C GLN A 292 -7.85 -22.18 12.60
N ILE A 293 -8.95 -21.68 13.14
CA ILE A 293 -9.50 -22.12 14.42
C ILE A 293 -10.95 -22.57 14.23
N GLN A 294 -11.42 -23.44 15.12
CA GLN A 294 -12.83 -23.83 15.17
C GLN A 294 -13.56 -22.99 16.20
N VAL A 295 -14.67 -22.38 15.81
CA VAL A 295 -15.53 -21.57 16.69
C VAL A 295 -16.97 -22.11 16.64
N PRO A 296 -17.72 -22.08 17.76
CA PRO A 296 -19.13 -22.42 17.75
C PRO A 296 -19.95 -21.37 16.98
N ASP A 297 -20.79 -21.82 16.06
CA ASP A 297 -21.78 -21.00 15.33
C ASP A 297 -23.11 -21.75 15.27
N GLY A 298 -24.14 -21.20 15.91
CA GLY A 298 -25.48 -21.81 15.93
C GLY A 298 -25.58 -23.24 16.50
N GLY A 299 -24.58 -23.71 17.25
CA GLY A 299 -24.51 -25.08 17.78
C GLY A 299 -23.66 -26.05 16.96
N GLU A 300 -23.13 -25.63 15.81
CA GLU A 300 -22.15 -26.35 15.01
C GLU A 300 -20.76 -25.71 15.14
N MET A 301 -19.69 -26.48 14.93
CA MET A 301 -18.33 -25.93 14.88
C MET A 301 -18.04 -25.47 13.44
N THR A 302 -17.76 -24.19 13.27
CA THR A 302 -17.31 -23.63 11.98
C THR A 302 -15.81 -23.30 12.03
N THR A 303 -15.14 -23.43 10.89
CA THR A 303 -13.71 -23.10 10.77
C THR A 303 -13.57 -21.67 10.28
N VAL A 304 -12.90 -20.83 11.07
CA VAL A 304 -12.60 -19.44 10.71
C VAL A 304 -11.09 -19.24 10.59
N THR A 305 -10.69 -18.41 9.63
CA THR A 305 -9.28 -18.03 9.45
C THR A 305 -9.04 -16.73 10.21
N ILE A 306 -8.02 -16.72 11.08
CA ILE A 306 -7.65 -15.57 11.91
C ILE A 306 -6.18 -15.20 11.71
N PRO A 307 -5.80 -13.93 11.90
CA PRO A 307 -4.40 -13.51 11.89
C PRO A 307 -3.64 -14.11 13.07
N THR A 308 -2.36 -14.43 12.87
CA THR A 308 -1.49 -14.96 13.92
C THR A 308 -0.76 -13.86 14.67
N GLU A 309 -0.04 -14.21 15.73
CA GLU A 309 0.87 -13.30 16.42
C GLU A 309 1.93 -12.70 15.47
N LYS A 310 2.39 -13.45 14.44
CA LYS A 310 3.31 -12.92 13.42
C LYS A 310 2.74 -11.72 12.67
N TYR A 311 1.45 -11.77 12.34
CA TYR A 311 0.73 -10.66 11.70
C TYR A 311 0.71 -9.44 12.62
N TYR A 312 0.34 -9.65 13.87
CA TYR A 312 0.26 -8.60 14.90
C TYR A 312 1.64 -8.06 15.32
N ASN A 313 2.71 -8.83 15.08
CA ASN A 313 4.09 -8.45 15.38
C ASN A 313 4.79 -7.62 14.31
N THR A 314 4.18 -7.44 13.14
CA THR A 314 4.77 -6.61 12.09
C THR A 314 4.86 -5.14 12.48
N MET A 315 5.81 -4.42 11.90
CA MET A 315 5.91 -2.98 12.05
C MET A 315 4.65 -2.26 11.56
N GLU A 316 4.00 -2.76 10.50
CA GLU A 316 2.71 -2.22 10.04
C GLU A 316 1.62 -2.33 11.12
N SER A 317 1.52 -3.47 11.81
CA SER A 317 0.59 -3.65 12.93
C SER A 317 0.92 -2.72 14.10
N ARG A 318 2.21 -2.57 14.44
CA ARG A 318 2.68 -1.68 15.51
C ARG A 318 2.32 -0.22 15.24
N LEU A 319 2.51 0.22 14.00
CA LEU A 319 2.14 1.57 13.58
C LEU A 319 0.61 1.71 13.56
N HIS A 320 -0.08 0.91 12.75
CA HIS A 320 -1.48 1.19 12.43
C HIS A 320 -2.48 0.60 13.42
N ILE A 321 -2.35 -0.68 13.79
CA ILE A 321 -3.32 -1.37 14.65
C ILE A 321 -3.18 -0.90 16.10
N TYR A 322 -1.95 -0.64 16.54
CA TYR A 322 -1.63 -0.22 17.89
C TYR A 322 -1.41 1.29 18.04
N ASP A 323 -1.61 2.08 16.97
CA ASP A 323 -1.38 3.53 16.96
C ASP A 323 0.03 3.96 17.41
N GLY A 324 1.03 3.09 17.18
CA GLY A 324 2.41 3.30 17.64
C GLY A 324 2.61 3.11 19.15
N ASN A 325 1.63 2.56 19.87
CA ASN A 325 1.76 2.27 21.29
C ASN A 325 2.97 1.36 21.57
N GLY A 326 3.84 1.79 22.49
CA GLY A 326 5.03 1.06 22.90
C GLY A 326 6.28 1.28 22.04
N LEU A 327 6.16 1.95 20.88
CA LEU A 327 7.33 2.30 20.05
C LEU A 327 8.17 3.40 20.73
N LYS A 328 9.48 3.32 20.58
CA LYS A 328 10.47 4.22 21.19
C LYS A 328 10.81 5.40 20.29
N HIS A 329 10.79 5.17 18.99
CA HIS A 329 11.28 6.06 17.97
C HIS A 329 10.19 6.51 17.00
N TYR A 330 8.93 6.10 17.18
CA TYR A 330 7.83 6.48 16.31
C TYR A 330 6.68 7.10 17.09
N ARG A 331 6.18 8.23 16.61
CA ARG A 331 5.00 8.89 17.14
C ARG A 331 3.98 9.13 16.04
N LEU A 332 2.69 8.91 16.34
CA LEU A 332 1.61 9.34 15.47
C LEU A 332 1.55 10.87 15.49
N VAL A 333 1.67 11.51 14.33
CA VAL A 333 1.63 12.98 14.23
C VAL A 333 0.32 13.50 13.67
N HIS A 334 -0.41 12.67 12.91
CA HIS A 334 -1.68 13.01 12.27
C HIS A 334 -2.45 11.75 11.82
N GLU A 335 -3.78 11.77 11.89
CA GLU A 335 -4.66 10.75 11.29
C GLU A 335 -5.84 11.35 10.52
N SER A 336 -6.27 10.69 9.45
CA SER A 336 -7.45 11.09 8.69
C SER A 336 -8.75 10.73 9.43
N THR A 337 -9.90 11.07 8.84
CA THR A 337 -11.18 10.49 9.29
C THR A 337 -11.20 8.96 9.12
N PRO A 338 -11.89 8.22 10.01
CA PRO A 338 -12.16 6.79 9.80
C PRO A 338 -13.02 6.54 8.57
N ASN A 339 -12.82 5.40 7.90
CA ASN A 339 -13.65 5.00 6.76
C ASN A 339 -13.89 3.49 6.71
N PRO A 340 -14.96 2.98 7.35
CA PRO A 340 -15.28 1.55 7.39
C PRO A 340 -15.88 1.01 6.09
N HIS A 341 -16.06 1.84 5.06
CA HIS A 341 -16.63 1.43 3.76
C HIS A 341 -15.57 1.06 2.72
N THR A 342 -14.30 1.03 3.14
CA THR A 342 -13.14 0.74 2.29
C THR A 342 -12.54 -0.61 2.65
N ARG A 343 -11.75 -1.22 1.75
CA ARG A 343 -10.98 -2.42 2.09
C ARG A 343 -10.03 -2.12 3.23
N GLY A 344 -10.03 -3.01 4.21
CA GLY A 344 -9.23 -2.90 5.43
C GLY A 344 -9.93 -2.06 6.50
N GLY A 345 -10.48 -0.90 6.16
CA GLY A 345 -11.31 -0.11 7.09
C GLY A 345 -12.50 -0.91 7.61
N ASN A 346 -13.16 -1.69 6.73
CA ASN A 346 -14.26 -2.58 7.09
C ASN A 346 -13.85 -3.80 7.96
N MET A 347 -12.56 -4.04 8.17
CA MET A 347 -12.01 -5.18 8.90
C MET A 347 -11.45 -4.79 10.28
N GLU A 348 -11.21 -3.51 10.53
CA GLU A 348 -10.47 -3.00 11.70
C GLU A 348 -11.03 -3.52 13.04
N THR A 349 -12.34 -3.34 13.27
CA THR A 349 -12.97 -3.72 14.54
C THR A 349 -12.93 -5.22 14.78
N GLN A 350 -13.06 -6.03 13.71
CA GLN A 350 -12.93 -7.48 13.77
C GLN A 350 -11.49 -7.89 14.14
N TYR A 351 -10.48 -7.29 13.51
CA TYR A 351 -9.08 -7.60 13.79
C TYR A 351 -8.68 -7.21 15.22
N LYS A 352 -9.16 -6.07 15.71
CA LYS A 352 -8.96 -5.65 17.12
C LYS A 352 -9.66 -6.61 18.10
N TYR A 353 -10.88 -7.03 17.78
CA TYR A 353 -11.61 -8.01 18.58
C TYR A 353 -10.87 -9.35 18.66
N ILE A 354 -10.41 -9.89 17.52
CA ILE A 354 -9.62 -11.13 17.47
C ILE A 354 -8.38 -11.00 18.34
N TYR A 355 -7.64 -9.89 18.23
CA TYR A 355 -6.44 -9.67 19.03
C TYR A 355 -6.72 -9.73 20.53
N ASN A 356 -7.79 -9.05 20.98
CA ASN A 356 -8.17 -9.04 22.38
C ASN A 356 -8.59 -10.43 22.87
N GLN A 357 -9.37 -11.17 22.08
CA GLN A 357 -9.90 -12.48 22.49
C GLN A 357 -8.86 -13.60 22.44
N VAL A 358 -8.01 -13.61 21.42
CA VAL A 358 -7.09 -14.72 21.15
C VAL A 358 -5.73 -14.50 21.79
N TYR A 359 -5.24 -13.25 21.81
CA TYR A 359 -3.89 -12.91 22.27
C TYR A 359 -3.88 -12.13 23.59
N GLY A 360 -5.03 -11.97 24.25
CA GLY A 360 -5.13 -11.27 25.54
C GLY A 360 -4.85 -9.77 25.45
N GLY A 361 -4.97 -9.18 24.25
CA GLY A 361 -4.82 -7.76 24.04
C GLY A 361 -5.91 -6.93 24.71
N ASN A 362 -5.67 -5.62 24.80
CA ASN A 362 -6.63 -4.66 25.35
C ASN A 362 -6.80 -3.43 24.43
N LEU A 363 -6.97 -3.68 23.14
CA LEU A 363 -7.24 -2.63 22.16
C LEU A 363 -8.67 -2.13 22.31
N LYS A 364 -8.85 -0.82 22.26
CA LYS A 364 -10.18 -0.23 22.16
C LYS A 364 -10.79 -0.60 20.81
N ILE A 365 -11.94 -1.27 20.84
CA ILE A 365 -12.66 -1.70 19.63
C ILE A 365 -13.44 -0.49 19.10
N GLU A 366 -12.74 0.32 18.32
CA GLU A 366 -13.28 1.48 17.60
C GLU A 366 -12.57 1.61 16.26
N GLU A 367 -13.19 2.32 15.33
CA GLU A 367 -12.59 2.71 14.05
C GLU A 367 -11.58 3.84 14.27
N SER A 368 -10.44 3.78 13.60
CA SER A 368 -9.41 4.82 13.61
C SER A 368 -9.22 5.41 12.22
N GLY A 369 -8.40 6.46 12.11
CA GLY A 369 -8.17 7.14 10.85
C GLY A 369 -7.72 6.17 9.75
N TYR A 370 -8.35 6.25 8.58
CA TYR A 370 -8.02 5.38 7.45
C TYR A 370 -6.56 5.53 7.05
N ALA A 371 -6.04 6.75 6.97
CA ALA A 371 -4.63 7.05 6.74
C ALA A 371 -4.01 7.63 8.01
N LYS A 372 -2.78 7.22 8.32
CA LYS A 372 -2.03 7.64 9.51
C LYS A 372 -0.61 8.01 9.11
N LEU A 373 -0.11 9.08 9.72
CA LEU A 373 1.25 9.55 9.52
C LEU A 373 2.03 9.48 10.83
N PHE A 374 3.17 8.81 10.79
CA PHE A 374 4.10 8.68 11.90
C PHE A 374 5.39 9.43 11.60
N GLU A 375 6.01 9.99 12.62
CA GLU A 375 7.35 10.56 12.55
C GLU A 375 8.33 9.67 13.32
N TYR A 376 9.44 9.35 12.65
CA TYR A 376 10.63 8.81 13.28
C TYR A 376 11.37 9.92 14.04
N VAL A 377 11.62 9.68 15.33
CA VAL A 377 12.35 10.57 16.23
C VAL A 377 13.43 9.79 16.99
N LYS A 378 14.46 10.48 17.46
CA LYS A 378 15.45 9.85 18.34
C LYS A 378 14.83 9.39 19.65
N GLY A 379 13.86 10.17 20.16
CA GLY A 379 13.14 9.89 21.39
C GLY A 379 13.93 10.36 22.63
N ALA A 380 13.24 10.97 23.59
CA ALA A 380 13.88 11.46 24.81
C ALA A 380 14.21 10.28 25.73
N LYS A 381 15.44 10.23 26.25
CA LYS A 381 15.91 9.17 27.13
C LYS A 381 15.55 9.49 28.58
N ILE A 382 14.56 8.80 29.14
CA ILE A 382 14.18 8.92 30.55
C ILE A 382 14.97 7.90 31.35
N THR A 383 15.79 8.34 32.29
CA THR A 383 16.65 7.47 33.10
C THR A 383 16.79 7.98 34.52
N GLY A 384 17.20 7.12 35.44
CA GLY A 384 17.49 7.51 36.81
C GLY A 384 17.57 6.30 37.71
N ASN A 385 17.63 6.57 39.01
CA ASN A 385 17.66 5.52 40.01
C ASN A 385 16.24 5.02 40.33
N ALA A 386 16.06 3.71 40.43
CA ALA A 386 14.79 3.09 40.84
C ALA A 386 15.07 1.80 41.63
N PRO A 387 14.15 1.35 42.50
CA PRO A 387 14.24 -0.01 43.05
C PRO A 387 14.21 -1.03 41.92
N ASP A 388 14.87 -2.17 42.09
CA ASP A 388 14.82 -3.25 41.11
C ASP A 388 13.35 -3.70 40.89
N GLY A 389 12.98 -3.90 39.63
CA GLY A 389 11.63 -4.27 39.21
C GLY A 389 11.10 -3.47 38.02
N THR A 390 9.83 -3.71 37.69
CA THR A 390 9.20 -3.14 36.49
C THR A 390 8.90 -1.66 36.65
N ILE A 391 9.40 -0.87 35.71
CA ILE A 391 9.11 0.55 35.56
C ILE A 391 8.19 0.74 34.35
N THR A 392 7.07 1.41 34.56
CA THR A 392 6.08 1.69 33.51
C THR A 392 5.99 3.19 33.28
N ILE A 393 6.04 3.63 32.02
CA ILE A 393 5.75 5.01 31.63
C ILE A 393 4.50 5.05 30.75
N THR A 394 3.52 5.87 31.13
CA THR A 394 2.24 5.97 30.42
C THR A 394 1.85 7.41 30.09
N ASN A 395 1.10 7.59 29.01
CA ASN A 395 0.41 8.83 28.68
C ASN A 395 -0.85 8.55 27.85
N THR A 396 -1.80 9.47 27.88
CA THR A 396 -2.94 9.46 26.96
C THR A 396 -2.63 10.38 25.80
N ILE A 397 -2.64 9.83 24.59
CA ILE A 397 -2.49 10.59 23.35
C ILE A 397 -3.88 10.96 22.83
N GLN A 398 -4.06 12.22 22.45
CA GLN A 398 -5.24 12.70 21.75
C GLN A 398 -4.88 13.05 20.32
N THR A 399 -5.67 12.55 19.38
CA THR A 399 -5.48 12.78 17.95
C THR A 399 -6.25 13.99 17.46
N ASN A 400 -5.94 14.44 16.26
CA ASN A 400 -6.59 15.58 15.60
C ASN A 400 -8.09 15.38 15.35
N ILE A 401 -8.56 14.13 15.28
CA ILE A 401 -10.00 13.81 15.15
C ILE A 401 -10.70 13.63 16.51
N GLY A 402 -10.01 13.91 17.63
CA GLY A 402 -10.56 13.83 18.99
C GLY A 402 -10.55 12.43 19.60
N ARG A 403 -10.01 11.42 18.91
CA ARG A 403 -9.82 10.07 19.44
C ARG A 403 -8.71 10.07 20.48
N THR A 404 -8.77 9.14 21.43
CA THR A 404 -7.72 8.94 22.41
C THR A 404 -7.27 7.50 22.48
N PHE A 405 -5.96 7.30 22.68
CA PHE A 405 -5.38 5.99 22.96
C PHE A 405 -4.31 6.11 24.05
N THR A 406 -4.01 4.99 24.71
CA THR A 406 -2.96 4.93 25.73
C THR A 406 -1.64 4.57 25.06
N TYR A 407 -0.63 5.39 25.33
CA TYR A 407 0.76 5.05 25.08
C TYR A 407 1.36 4.50 26.38
N THR A 408 2.01 3.34 26.31
CA THR A 408 2.68 2.70 27.45
C THR A 408 3.97 2.03 27.01
N GLN A 409 5.02 2.17 27.81
CA GLN A 409 6.23 1.35 27.72
C GLN A 409 6.61 0.82 29.09
N THR A 410 7.23 -0.35 29.11
CA THR A 410 7.78 -0.98 30.31
C THR A 410 9.26 -1.28 30.11
N THR A 411 10.02 -1.20 31.20
CA THR A 411 11.41 -1.66 31.28
C THR A 411 11.66 -2.23 32.66
N GLU A 412 12.74 -2.99 32.82
CA GLU A 412 13.18 -3.49 34.12
C GLU A 412 14.32 -2.62 34.66
N ALA A 413 14.18 -2.14 35.90
CA ALA A 413 15.29 -1.54 36.62
C ALA A 413 16.27 -2.64 37.04
N VAL A 414 17.54 -2.49 36.66
CA VAL A 414 18.61 -3.43 36.97
C VAL A 414 19.77 -2.67 37.60
N ASN A 415 20.31 -3.20 38.71
CA ASN A 415 21.35 -2.57 39.50
C ASN A 415 20.95 -1.15 39.95
N GLY A 416 19.67 -0.98 40.30
CA GLY A 416 19.13 0.30 40.75
C GLY A 416 18.95 1.37 39.68
N THR A 417 19.08 1.06 38.39
CA THR A 417 18.93 2.03 37.29
C THR A 417 17.97 1.54 36.21
N TYR A 418 17.24 2.46 35.58
CA TYR A 418 16.35 2.15 34.46
C TYR A 418 16.58 3.10 33.28
N THR A 419 16.14 2.69 32.10
CA THR A 419 16.15 3.53 30.89
C THR A 419 14.92 3.23 30.05
N LEU A 420 14.20 4.29 29.68
CA LEU A 420 13.09 4.30 28.73
C LEU A 420 13.36 5.35 27.65
N ILE A 421 12.82 5.15 26.45
CA ILE A 421 12.91 6.12 25.35
C ILE A 421 11.51 6.45 24.90
N VAL A 422 11.12 7.72 24.97
CA VAL A 422 9.75 8.16 24.65
C VAL A 422 9.73 9.08 23.43
N PRO A 423 8.82 8.85 22.46
CA PRO A 423 8.80 9.60 21.21
C PRO A 423 7.87 10.82 21.23
N TYR A 424 6.93 10.94 22.18
CA TYR A 424 6.02 12.09 22.21
C TYR A 424 6.57 13.21 23.10
N SER A 425 6.53 14.44 22.59
CA SER A 425 6.70 15.65 23.39
C SER A 425 5.42 15.95 24.16
N THR A 426 5.53 16.33 25.43
CA THR A 426 4.39 16.75 26.25
C THR A 426 4.13 18.25 26.19
N GLU A 427 5.02 19.01 25.56
CA GLU A 427 4.94 20.47 25.44
C GLU A 427 4.35 20.92 24.09
N GLY A 428 4.11 19.96 23.19
CA GLY A 428 3.61 20.22 21.85
C GLY A 428 4.72 20.51 20.83
N PRO A 429 4.34 20.93 19.61
CA PRO A 429 5.29 21.18 18.53
C PRO A 429 6.05 22.50 18.74
N LEU A 430 7.32 22.53 18.31
CA LEU A 430 8.10 23.76 18.23
C LEU A 430 7.78 24.49 16.92
N GLN A 431 7.54 25.80 17.01
CA GLN A 431 7.26 26.67 15.87
C GLN A 431 8.56 27.20 15.25
N GLU A 432 9.45 26.27 14.88
CA GLU A 432 10.77 26.54 14.32
C GLU A 432 11.01 25.69 13.06
N GLU A 433 11.87 26.19 12.16
CA GLU A 433 12.25 25.46 10.95
C GLU A 433 12.90 24.11 11.31
N GLY A 434 12.52 23.05 10.59
CA GLY A 434 13.04 21.69 10.84
C GLY A 434 12.21 20.85 11.81
N TYR A 435 11.18 21.41 12.45
CA TYR A 435 10.25 20.70 13.33
C TYR A 435 8.88 20.43 12.66
N THR A 436 8.24 19.34 13.07
CA THR A 436 6.88 19.00 12.62
C THR A 436 5.86 19.77 13.45
N ASN A 437 4.89 20.42 12.80
CA ASN A 437 3.74 21.03 13.45
C ASN A 437 2.65 19.98 13.68
N PHE A 438 2.93 18.99 14.53
CA PHE A 438 2.03 17.86 14.75
C PHE A 438 0.74 18.25 15.51
N ASP A 439 -0.37 17.61 15.14
CA ASP A 439 -1.71 17.86 15.70
C ASP A 439 -2.25 16.69 16.55
N THR A 440 -1.51 15.58 16.57
CA THR A 440 -1.68 14.47 17.50
C THR A 440 -0.62 14.55 18.61
N LYS A 441 -1.06 14.66 19.87
CA LYS A 441 -0.15 14.91 21.00
C LYS A 441 -0.68 14.38 22.34
N PRO A 442 0.20 14.22 23.35
CA PRO A 442 -0.22 13.91 24.70
C PRO A 442 -1.19 14.94 25.29
N VAL A 443 -2.16 14.47 26.08
CA VAL A 443 -3.11 15.33 26.83
C VAL A 443 -2.45 15.95 28.07
N GLY A 444 -1.32 15.40 28.52
CA GLY A 444 -0.56 15.92 29.66
C GLY A 444 0.83 15.31 29.78
N THR A 445 1.40 15.39 30.98
CA THR A 445 2.72 14.82 31.30
C THR A 445 2.69 13.30 31.34
N TYR A 446 3.85 12.70 31.07
CA TYR A 446 4.03 11.27 31.28
C TYR A 446 3.86 10.90 32.74
N THR A 447 3.35 9.70 32.99
CA THR A 447 3.22 9.11 34.31
C THR A 447 4.20 7.95 34.41
N LEU A 448 5.26 8.14 35.18
CA LEU A 448 6.27 7.13 35.45
C LEU A 448 5.94 6.43 36.77
N GLN A 449 5.83 5.11 36.75
CA GLN A 449 5.39 4.30 37.88
C GLN A 449 6.38 3.17 38.19
N THR A 450 6.64 2.96 39.49
CA THR A 450 7.35 1.80 40.04
C THR A 450 6.69 1.38 41.35
N GLY A 451 6.19 0.15 41.43
CA GLY A 451 5.33 -0.26 42.54
C GLY A 451 4.18 0.74 42.77
N ASP A 452 4.10 1.28 43.99
CA ASP A 452 3.10 2.29 44.38
C ASP A 452 3.52 3.75 44.10
N LYS A 453 4.78 3.99 43.71
CA LYS A 453 5.30 5.34 43.48
C LYS A 453 4.99 5.78 42.06
N THR A 454 4.48 7.01 41.93
CA THR A 454 4.15 7.64 40.65
C THR A 454 4.79 9.03 40.57
N ILE A 455 5.46 9.35 39.45
CA ILE A 455 6.06 10.65 39.16
C ILE A 455 5.54 11.16 37.81
N LYS A 456 5.29 12.47 37.73
CA LYS A 456 4.96 13.15 36.48
C LYS A 456 6.22 13.66 35.79
N VAL A 457 6.35 13.42 34.49
CA VAL A 457 7.54 13.79 33.70
C VAL A 457 7.09 14.63 32.50
N SER A 458 7.58 15.87 32.43
CA SER A 458 7.48 16.71 31.25
C SER A 458 8.64 16.42 30.31
N VAL A 459 8.35 16.35 29.01
CA VAL A 459 9.32 16.04 27.96
C VAL A 459 9.22 17.12 26.88
N PRO A 460 10.24 18.00 26.77
CA PRO A 460 10.32 18.99 25.70
C PRO A 460 10.54 18.34 24.32
N GLU A 461 10.07 19.00 23.27
CA GLU A 461 10.25 18.54 21.88
C GLU A 461 11.73 18.49 21.47
N GLU A 462 12.54 19.44 21.90
CA GLU A 462 13.97 19.46 21.62
C GLU A 462 14.66 18.19 22.18
N ALA A 463 14.27 17.75 23.38
CA ALA A 463 14.79 16.53 24.00
C ALA A 463 14.42 15.28 23.19
N VAL A 464 13.20 15.24 22.62
CA VAL A 464 12.75 14.15 21.74
C VAL A 464 13.56 14.12 20.44
N MET A 465 13.71 15.27 19.79
CA MET A 465 14.37 15.36 18.48
C MET A 465 15.88 15.13 18.57
N LYS A 466 16.52 15.59 19.64
CA LYS A 466 17.97 15.43 19.86
C LYS A 466 18.35 14.14 20.57
N GLY A 467 17.40 13.46 21.20
CA GLY A 467 17.64 12.25 21.99
C GLY A 467 18.28 12.55 23.35
N GLU A 468 17.91 13.67 23.96
CA GLU A 468 18.49 14.13 25.21
C GLU A 468 18.05 13.28 26.39
N THR A 469 18.87 13.31 27.45
CA THR A 469 18.61 12.55 28.67
C THR A 469 17.89 13.40 29.71
N ILE A 470 16.74 12.93 30.17
CA ILE A 470 15.98 13.51 31.28
C ILE A 470 16.15 12.58 32.49
N THR A 471 16.76 13.10 33.54
CA THR A 471 17.02 12.33 34.76
C THR A 471 15.83 12.42 35.73
N VAL A 472 15.25 11.28 36.09
CA VAL A 472 14.12 11.18 37.02
C VAL A 472 14.39 10.07 38.04
N ASN A 473 14.65 10.45 39.29
CA ASN A 473 14.91 9.49 40.37
C ASN A 473 13.59 9.04 41.03
N LEU A 474 13.41 7.73 41.11
CA LEU A 474 12.30 7.05 41.73
C LEU A 474 12.62 6.56 43.15
N ILE A 475 13.79 6.87 43.69
CA ILE A 475 14.15 6.69 45.10
C ILE A 475 14.46 8.03 45.76
#